data_AF-A0A920UGZ8-F1
#
_entry.id   AF-A0A920UGZ8-F1
#
_cell.length_a   1.000
_cell.length_b   1.000
_cell.length_c   1.000
_cell.angle_alpha   90.00
_cell.angle_beta   90.00
_cell.angle_gamma   90.00
#
_symmetry.space_group_name_H-M   'P 1'
#
loop_
_entity.id
_entity.type
_entity.pdbx_description
1 polymer ?
#
loop_
_entity_poly.entity_id
_entity_poly.type
_entity_poly.pdbx_seq_one_letter_code
_entity_poly.pdbx_strand_id
1 'polypeptide(L)' 'MARLSWGPTYYADQIGLKNIVEDLEKYAQKYGEHLAPAPLLKKLAEEGKGFKDL' A
#
# COMPACT_ATOMS: atom_id res chain seq x y z
N MET A 1 1.19 -21.20 18.59
CA MET A 1 1.48 -19.82 19.06
C MET A 1 0.98 -18.84 18.03
N ALA A 2 -0.17 -18.20 18.29
CA ALA A 2 -0.80 -17.26 17.36
C ALA A 2 -0.03 -15.94 17.35
N ARG A 3 0.60 -15.59 16.22
CA ARG A 3 1.25 -14.29 16.02
C ARG A 3 0.35 -13.42 15.14
N LEU A 4 -0.79 -13.01 15.71
CA LEU A 4 -1.75 -12.09 15.11
C LEU A 4 -1.16 -10.66 15.12
N SER A 5 -0.09 -10.42 14.37
CA SER A 5 0.40 -9.06 14.08
C SER A 5 -0.26 -8.55 12.80
N TRP A 6 -1.60 -8.50 12.83
CA TRP A 6 -2.46 -7.94 11.79
C TRP A 6 -2.30 -6.42 11.70
N GLY A 7 -1.08 -5.95 11.45
CA GLY A 7 -0.81 -4.55 11.14
C GLY A 7 -1.23 -4.24 9.71
N PRO A 8 -1.61 -2.98 9.42
CA PRO A 8 -1.97 -2.55 8.06
C PRO A 8 -0.88 -2.86 7.03
N THR A 9 0.39 -2.93 7.45
CA THR A 9 1.53 -3.31 6.61
C THR A 9 1.56 -4.79 6.21
N TYR A 10 1.13 -5.71 7.07
CA TYR A 10 1.05 -7.15 6.72
C TYR A 10 -0.11 -7.42 5.76
N TYR A 11 -1.24 -6.74 5.98
CA TYR A 11 -2.40 -6.83 5.08
C TYR A 11 -2.10 -6.21 3.70
N ALA A 12 -1.34 -5.11 3.68
CA ALA A 12 -0.89 -4.48 2.43
C ALA A 12 0.03 -5.39 1.60
N ASP A 13 0.89 -6.16 2.25
CA ASP A 13 1.78 -7.13 1.61
C ASP A 13 0.99 -8.30 0.97
N GLN A 14 -0.11 -8.73 1.59
CA GLN A 14 -0.99 -9.79 1.08
C GLN A 14 -1.84 -9.33 -0.12
N ILE A 15 -2.39 -8.11 -0.07
CA ILE A 15 -3.19 -7.55 -1.18
C ILE A 15 -2.32 -7.11 -2.35
N GLY A 16 -1.06 -6.75 -2.06
CA GLY A 16 -0.14 -6.16 -3.02
C GLY A 16 -0.21 -4.64 -3.01
N LEU A 17 0.95 -4.01 -2.85
CA LEU A 17 1.10 -2.55 -2.83
C LEU A 17 0.58 -1.88 -4.12
N LYS A 18 0.64 -2.57 -5.26
CA LYS A 18 0.10 -2.09 -6.53
C LYS A 18 -1.40 -1.78 -6.45
N ASN A 19 -2.19 -2.71 -5.91
CA ASN A 19 -3.63 -2.52 -5.77
C ASN A 19 -3.94 -1.35 -4.83
N ILE A 20 -3.19 -1.23 -3.74
CA ILE A 20 -3.35 -0.14 -2.77
C ILE A 20 -3.02 1.22 -3.39
N VAL A 21 -1.92 1.32 -4.13
CA VAL A 21 -1.55 2.56 -4.83
C VAL A 21 -2.63 2.94 -5.83
N GLU A 22 -3.14 1.99 -6.61
CA GLU A 22 -4.16 2.25 -7.62
C GLU A 22 -5.50 2.69 -7.00
N ASP A 23 -5.92 2.08 -5.89
CA ASP A 23 -7.07 2.52 -5.11
C ASP A 23 -6.84 3.93 -4.54
N LEU A 24 -5.69 4.19 -3.94
CA LEU A 24 -5.35 5.51 -3.40
C LEU A 24 -5.37 6.60 -4.49
N GLU A 25 -4.93 6.32 -5.72
CA GLU A 25 -5.05 7.28 -6.83
C GLU A 25 -6.51 7.57 -7.19
N LYS A 26 -7.37 6.53 -7.23
CA LYS A 26 -8.82 6.70 -7.46
C LYS A 26 -9.46 7.51 -6.33
N TYR A 27 -9.10 7.24 -5.09
CA TYR A 27 -9.58 7.98 -3.92
C TYR A 27 -9.07 9.42 -3.91
N ALA A 28 -7.81 9.65 -4.29
CA ALA A 28 -7.24 10.99 -4.39
C ALA A 28 -7.96 11.83 -5.45
N GLN A 29 -8.34 11.22 -6.58
CA GLN A 29 -9.12 11.90 -7.61
C GLN A 29 -10.53 12.26 -7.13
N LYS A 30 -11.14 11.43 -6.29
CA LYS A 30 -12.53 11.59 -5.82
C LYS A 30 -12.67 12.46 -4.57
N TYR A 31 -11.72 12.39 -3.65
CA TYR A 31 -11.78 13.02 -2.33
C TYR A 31 -10.73 14.12 -2.16
N GLY A 32 -9.67 14.14 -2.97
CA GLY A 32 -8.62 15.15 -2.96
C GLY A 32 -7.24 14.58 -2.65
N GLU A 33 -6.22 15.40 -2.86
CA GLU A 33 -4.80 15.01 -2.86
C GLU A 33 -4.29 14.47 -1.51
N HIS A 34 -5.04 14.64 -0.43
CA HIS A 34 -4.71 14.09 0.88
C HIS A 34 -4.78 12.54 0.94
N LEU A 35 -5.48 11.91 0.00
CA LEU A 35 -5.49 10.45 -0.18
C LEU A 35 -4.50 9.99 -1.25
N ALA A 36 -3.66 10.87 -1.79
CA ALA A 36 -2.67 10.49 -2.79
C ALA A 36 -1.66 9.48 -2.19
N PRO A 37 -1.30 8.42 -2.93
CA PRO A 37 -0.32 7.46 -2.46
C PRO A 37 1.06 8.13 -2.32
N ALA A 38 1.72 7.85 -1.20
CA ALA A 38 3.06 8.36 -0.95
C ALA A 38 4.06 7.84 -2.01
N PRO A 39 5.08 8.63 -2.38
CA PRO A 39 6.04 8.28 -3.42
C PRO A 39 6.79 6.97 -3.13
N LEU A 40 7.01 6.64 -1.84
CA LEU A 40 7.60 5.36 -1.45
C LEU A 40 6.70 4.17 -1.81
N LEU A 41 5.37 4.31 -1.67
CA LEU A 41 4.42 3.27 -2.00
C LEU A 41 4.41 2.99 -3.50
N LYS A 42 4.46 4.06 -4.32
CA LYS A 42 4.55 3.94 -5.78
C LYS A 42 5.81 3.17 -6.17
N LYS A 43 6.96 3.54 -5.63
CA LYS A 43 8.23 2.87 -5.90
C LYS A 43 8.20 1.38 -5.53
N LEU A 44 7.71 1.04 -4.35
CA LEU A 44 7.59 -0.36 -3.92
C LEU A 44 6.59 -1.14 -4.79
N ALA A 45 5.48 -0.52 -5.19
CA ALA A 45 4.51 -1.11 -6.10
C ALA A 45 5.10 -1.38 -7.50
N GLU A 46 5.91 -0.46 -8.04
CA GLU A 46 6.61 -0.64 -9.32
C GLU A 46 7.66 -1.75 -9.25
N GLU A 47 8.39 -1.86 -8.13
CA GLU A 47 9.38 -2.92 -7.91
C GLU A 47 8.74 -4.28 -7.58
N GLY A 48 7.41 -4.35 -7.40
CA GLY A 48 6.72 -5.57 -6.95
C GLY A 48 7.10 -5.98 -5.52
N LYS A 49 7.65 -5.05 -4.74
CA LYS A 49 8.13 -5.26 -3.37
C LYS A 49 7.08 -4.91 -2.34
N GLY A 50 7.18 -5.58 -1.20
CA GLY A 50 6.34 -5.39 -0.02
C GLY A 50 6.98 -4.49 1.02
N PHE A 51 6.24 -4.09 2.05
CA PHE A 51 6.82 -3.42 3.23
C PHE A 51 7.82 -4.31 3.99
N LYS A 52 7.78 -5.62 3.77
CA LYS A 52 8.72 -6.59 4.36
C LYS A 52 10.08 -6.61 3.67
N ASP A 53 10.19 -6.00 2.50
CA ASP A 53 11.42 -5.91 1.69
C ASP A 53 12.23 -4.63 1.98
N LEU A 54 11.73 -3.79 2.89
CA LEU A 54 12.39 -2.59 3.42
C LEU A 54 13.39 -2.91 4.53
#